data_AF-Q2J4P0-F1
#
_entry.id   AF-Q2J4P0-F1
#
_cell.length_a   1.000
_cell.length_b   1.000
_cell.length_c   1.000
_cell.angle_alpha   90.00
_cell.angle_beta   90.00
_cell.angle_gamma   90.00
#
_symmetry.space_group_name_H-M   'P 1'
#
loop_
_entity.id
_entity.type
_entity.pdbx_description
1 polymer ?
#
loop_
_entity_poly.entity_id
_entity_poly.type
_entity_poly.pdbx_seq_one_letter_code
_entity_poly.pdbx_strand_id
1 'polypeptide(L)'
;MTGSAAEVASQSRATSLDRITLSGLRARGYHGVLAAERDLGQEFVVDATLWLDLSSAAFHDDVTRTVHYGELAETLAGIVTGEPVNLIETLADRLVRACLRDGRVMRAEVTVHKPAAPIAVPFADVAVTIVRNRVDGVESVTAPAAAAGVVTDGG
;
A
#
# COMPACT_ATOMS: atom_id res chain seq x y z
N MET A 1 44.70 24.28 5.49
CA MET A 1 44.87 22.94 4.88
C MET A 1 45.38 22.06 6.01
N THR A 2 44.62 21.15 6.59
CA THR A 2 43.88 20.05 5.94
C THR A 2 42.60 19.74 6.72
N GLY A 3 41.55 19.38 5.99
CA GLY A 3 40.19 19.16 6.48
C GLY A 3 40.10 18.08 7.55
N SER A 4 39.15 18.28 8.44
CA SER A 4 38.79 17.37 9.52
C SER A 4 38.42 15.99 8.97
N ALA A 5 38.91 14.94 9.62
CA ALA A 5 38.54 13.54 9.33
C ALA A 5 37.03 13.27 9.42
N ALA A 6 36.23 14.22 9.92
CA ALA A 6 34.77 14.15 9.95
C ALA A 6 34.09 14.45 8.60
N GLU A 7 34.76 15.10 7.64
CA GLU A 7 34.15 15.45 6.33
C GLU A 7 34.19 14.29 5.32
N VAL A 8 34.98 13.24 5.56
CA VAL A 8 35.20 12.16 4.59
C VAL A 8 34.19 11.01 4.72
N ALA A 9 33.34 10.99 5.76
CA ALA A 9 32.33 9.94 5.96
C ALA A 9 30.99 10.19 5.22
N SER A 10 30.87 11.26 4.42
CA SER A 10 29.58 11.74 3.93
C SER A 10 29.25 11.42 2.46
N GLN A 11 29.95 10.49 1.80
CA GLN A 11 29.67 10.19 0.39
C GLN A 11 29.43 8.69 0.18
N SER A 12 28.20 8.38 -0.27
CA SER A 12 27.63 7.08 -0.67
C SER A 12 27.01 6.16 0.41
N ARG A 13 26.14 6.69 1.27
CA ARG A 13 24.95 5.88 1.61
C ARG A 13 24.00 5.98 0.42
N ALA A 14 23.97 4.94 -0.42
CA ALA A 14 22.73 4.67 -1.14
C ALA A 14 21.61 4.72 -0.09
N THR A 15 20.61 5.56 -0.31
CA THR A 15 19.48 5.76 0.61
C THR A 15 18.68 4.47 0.69
N SER A 16 19.19 3.49 1.44
CA SER A 16 18.50 2.25 1.74
C SER A 16 17.33 2.62 2.61
N LEU A 17 16.12 2.53 2.05
CA LEU A 17 14.91 2.69 2.83
C LEU A 17 14.85 1.60 3.89
N ASP A 18 14.58 1.99 5.13
CA ASP A 18 14.24 1.05 6.19
C ASP A 18 12.81 0.54 5.98
N ARG A 19 12.44 -0.54 6.66
CA ARG A 19 11.08 -1.08 6.58
C ARG A 19 10.43 -1.32 7.93
N ILE A 20 9.14 -1.07 7.99
CA ILE A 20 8.25 -1.50 9.08
C ILE A 20 7.33 -2.56 8.50
N THR A 21 7.23 -3.71 9.17
CA THR A 21 6.34 -4.81 8.77
C THR A 21 5.31 -5.04 9.86
N LEU A 22 4.04 -4.97 9.49
CA LEU A 22 2.89 -5.40 10.27
C LEU A 22 2.38 -6.70 9.65
N SER A 23 2.38 -7.80 10.39
CA SER A 23 1.94 -9.11 9.89
C SER A 23 0.84 -9.71 10.74
N GLY A 24 -0.02 -10.49 10.11
CA GLY A 24 -1.07 -11.25 10.76
C GLY A 24 -2.23 -10.40 11.27
N LEU A 25 -2.51 -9.24 10.68
CA LEU A 25 -3.69 -8.45 11.04
C LEU A 25 -4.94 -9.21 10.62
N ARG A 26 -5.74 -9.67 11.58
CA ARG A 26 -6.96 -10.44 11.34
C ARG A 26 -8.18 -9.55 11.52
N ALA A 27 -9.06 -9.56 10.53
CA ALA A 27 -10.34 -8.87 10.60
C ALA A 27 -11.40 -9.65 9.83
N ARG A 28 -12.66 -9.59 10.32
CA ARG A 28 -13.79 -10.22 9.65
C ARG A 28 -14.39 -9.24 8.63
N GLY A 29 -14.21 -9.54 7.35
CA GLY A 29 -14.71 -8.73 6.25
C GLY A 29 -15.86 -9.44 5.52
N TYR A 30 -16.66 -8.65 4.80
CA TYR A 30 -17.80 -9.12 4.02
C TYR A 30 -17.52 -9.00 2.51
N HIS A 31 -16.29 -9.33 2.11
CA HIS A 31 -15.83 -9.21 0.73
C HIS A 31 -15.98 -10.53 -0.03
N GLY A 32 -16.40 -10.43 -1.29
CA GLY A 32 -16.62 -11.59 -2.15
C GLY A 32 -17.62 -11.30 -3.27
N VAL A 33 -17.58 -12.14 -4.30
CA VAL A 33 -18.50 -12.08 -5.45
C VAL A 33 -19.80 -12.80 -5.11
N LEU A 34 -19.74 -13.83 -4.27
CA LEU A 34 -20.91 -14.62 -3.91
C LEU A 34 -21.70 -13.93 -2.79
N ALA A 35 -23.03 -13.91 -2.90
CA ALA A 35 -23.90 -13.32 -1.87
C ALA A 35 -23.65 -13.91 -0.47
N ALA A 36 -23.47 -15.24 -0.39
CA ALA A 36 -23.16 -15.92 0.86
C ALA A 36 -21.87 -15.43 1.55
N GLU A 37 -20.85 -15.00 0.78
CA GLU A 37 -19.62 -14.43 1.35
C GLU A 37 -19.87 -13.05 1.97
N ARG A 38 -20.80 -12.29 1.39
CA ARG A 38 -21.19 -10.94 1.86
C ARG A 38 -22.15 -10.99 3.05
N ASP A 39 -22.94 -12.05 3.17
CA ASP A 39 -23.89 -12.21 4.28
C ASP A 39 -23.22 -12.82 5.52
N LEU A 40 -22.41 -13.88 5.34
CA LEU A 40 -21.77 -14.56 6.46
C LEU A 40 -20.49 -13.85 6.89
N GLY A 41 -19.76 -13.25 5.95
CA GLY A 41 -18.42 -12.72 6.17
C GLY A 41 -17.39 -13.84 6.43
N GLN A 42 -16.12 -13.49 6.26
CA GLN A 42 -15.01 -14.40 6.47
C GLN A 42 -13.82 -13.68 7.09
N GLU A 43 -12.89 -14.44 7.67
CA GLU A 43 -11.64 -13.87 8.16
C GLU A 43 -10.72 -13.55 6.98
N PHE A 44 -10.20 -12.34 6.98
CA PHE A 44 -9.10 -11.91 6.13
C PHE A 44 -7.87 -11.69 7.01
N VAL A 45 -6.71 -12.11 6.53
CA VAL A 45 -5.44 -11.80 7.16
C VAL A 45 -4.70 -10.79 6.27
N VAL A 46 -4.17 -9.73 6.85
CA VAL A 46 -3.46 -8.68 6.14
C VAL A 46 -2.04 -8.54 6.67
N ASP A 47 -1.09 -8.57 5.75
CA ASP A 47 0.30 -8.19 5.99
C ASP A 47 0.59 -6.88 5.26
N ALA A 48 1.25 -5.93 5.93
CA ALA A 48 1.64 -4.66 5.36
C ALA A 48 3.12 -4.38 5.65
N THR A 49 3.89 -4.09 4.61
CA THR A 49 5.27 -3.61 4.71
C THR A 49 5.37 -2.20 4.16
N LEU A 50 5.90 -1.28 4.96
CA LEU A 50 6.12 0.11 4.60
C LEU A 50 7.62 0.37 4.52
N TRP A 51 8.06 1.06 3.48
CA TRP A 51 9.43 1.52 3.33
C TRP A 51 9.49 3.03 3.50
N LEU A 52 10.35 3.48 4.41
CA LEU A 52 10.54 4.86 4.81
C LEU A 52 11.94 5.06 5.40
N ASP A 53 12.39 6.30 5.48
CA ASP A 53 13.63 6.63 6.16
C ASP A 53 13.39 6.69 7.68
N LEU A 54 13.95 5.74 8.44
CA LEU A 54 13.85 5.73 9.90
C LEU A 54 15.05 6.38 10.58
N SER A 55 16.04 6.90 9.83
CA SER A 55 17.27 7.44 10.40
C SER A 55 17.01 8.59 11.38
N SER A 56 16.07 9.48 11.06
CA SER A 56 15.69 10.59 11.95
C SER A 56 14.91 10.13 13.18
N ALA A 57 13.97 9.19 13.02
CA ALA A 57 13.19 8.67 14.14
C ALA A 57 14.05 7.89 15.13
N ALA A 58 14.96 7.04 14.64
CA ALA A 58 15.90 6.27 15.47
C ALA A 58 16.89 7.18 16.20
N PHE A 59 17.29 8.30 15.60
CA PHE A 59 18.20 9.27 16.22
C PHE A 59 17.53 10.06 17.36
N HIS A 60 16.22 10.30 17.26
CA HIS A 60 15.48 11.12 18.21
C HIS A 60 14.63 10.33 19.22
N ASP A 61 14.52 9.00 19.08
CA ASP A 61 13.69 8.11 19.90
C ASP A 61 12.25 8.63 20.09
N ASP A 62 11.66 9.14 19.01
CA ASP A 62 10.37 9.82 19.05
C ASP A 62 9.36 9.10 18.15
N VAL A 63 8.35 8.50 18.80
CA VAL A 63 7.27 7.76 18.16
C VAL A 63 6.38 8.66 17.29
N THR A 64 6.32 9.97 17.55
CA THR A 64 5.54 10.94 16.73
C THR A 64 6.24 11.26 15.41
N ARG A 65 7.55 11.00 15.32
CA ARG A 65 8.36 11.20 14.10
C ARG A 65 8.39 9.99 13.18
N THR A 66 7.82 8.86 13.59
CA THR A 66 7.63 7.67 12.75
C THR A 66 6.15 7.42 12.44
N VAL A 67 5.85 6.43 11.60
CA VAL A 67 4.49 5.97 11.33
C VAL A 67 3.94 5.29 12.58
N HIS A 68 2.80 5.76 13.10
CA HIS A 68 2.07 5.09 14.18
C HIS A 68 1.43 3.79 13.65
N TYR A 69 2.16 2.69 13.75
CA TYR A 69 1.69 1.37 13.30
C TYR A 69 0.42 0.90 14.03
N GLY A 70 0.13 1.41 15.24
CA GLY A 70 -1.13 1.17 15.95
C GLY A 70 -2.34 1.80 15.22
N GLU A 71 -2.27 3.10 14.93
CA GLU A 71 -3.30 3.80 14.15
C GLU A 71 -3.42 3.24 12.73
N LEU A 72 -2.30 2.83 12.12
CA LEU A 72 -2.30 2.15 10.84
C LEU A 72 -3.04 0.82 10.93
N ALA A 73 -2.76 -0.01 11.94
CA ALA A 73 -3.45 -1.29 12.12
C ALA A 73 -4.96 -1.09 12.30
N GLU A 74 -5.38 -0.12 13.10
CA GLU A 74 -6.80 0.23 13.26
C GLU A 74 -7.42 0.70 11.93
N THR A 75 -6.71 1.53 11.17
CA THR A 75 -7.16 2.01 9.85
C THR A 75 -7.32 0.85 8.87
N LEU A 76 -6.34 -0.06 8.79
CA LEU A 76 -6.39 -1.22 7.90
C LEU A 76 -7.52 -2.18 8.31
N ALA A 77 -7.69 -2.44 9.62
CA ALA A 77 -8.80 -3.24 10.13
C ALA A 77 -10.17 -2.59 9.82
N GLY A 78 -10.28 -1.27 9.92
CA GLY A 78 -11.49 -0.54 9.55
C GLY A 78 -11.81 -0.64 8.05
N ILE A 79 -10.79 -0.66 7.18
CA ILE A 79 -10.99 -0.86 5.74
C ILE A 79 -11.48 -2.28 5.43
N VAL A 80 -10.95 -3.30 6.13
CA VAL A 80 -11.37 -4.71 5.96
C VAL A 80 -12.77 -4.97 6.51
N THR A 81 -13.16 -4.31 7.60
CA THR A 81 -14.50 -4.48 8.19
C THR A 81 -15.56 -3.56 7.57
N GLY A 82 -15.13 -2.59 6.76
CA GLY A 82 -15.98 -1.56 6.17
C GLY A 82 -16.67 -1.99 4.87
N GLU A 83 -16.73 -1.06 3.90
CA GLU A 83 -17.51 -1.22 2.68
C GLU A 83 -17.12 -2.50 1.91
N PRO A 84 -18.07 -3.44 1.71
CA PRO A 84 -17.84 -4.67 0.97
C PRO A 84 -17.32 -4.41 -0.44
N VAL A 85 -16.41 -5.27 -0.90
CA VAL A 85 -15.90 -5.25 -2.28
C VAL A 85 -16.00 -6.65 -2.85
N ASN A 86 -16.08 -6.73 -4.17
CA ASN A 86 -16.25 -8.02 -4.84
C ASN A 86 -14.91 -8.77 -4.96
N LEU A 87 -13.79 -8.04 -5.02
CA LEU A 87 -12.46 -8.55 -5.33
C LEU A 87 -11.47 -8.20 -4.22
N ILE A 88 -10.64 -9.17 -3.83
CA ILE A 88 -9.57 -8.96 -2.83
C ILE A 88 -8.46 -8.07 -3.38
N GLU A 89 -8.33 -7.96 -4.70
CA GLU A 89 -7.48 -7.02 -5.42
C GLU A 89 -7.90 -5.57 -5.14
N THR A 90 -9.22 -5.30 -5.15
CA THR A 90 -9.74 -3.97 -4.81
C THR A 90 -9.50 -3.65 -3.33
N LEU A 91 -9.64 -4.64 -2.46
CA LEU A 91 -9.35 -4.49 -1.04
C LEU A 91 -7.85 -4.18 -0.82
N ALA A 92 -6.97 -4.97 -1.42
CA ALA A 92 -5.52 -4.76 -1.35
C ALA A 92 -5.11 -3.38 -1.90
N ASP A 93 -5.74 -2.90 -2.99
CA ASP A 93 -5.45 -1.57 -3.54
C ASP A 93 -5.92 -0.44 -2.60
N ARG A 94 -7.06 -0.60 -1.92
CA ARG A 94 -7.51 0.35 -0.88
C ARG A 94 -6.56 0.39 0.31
N LEU A 95 -6.11 -0.78 0.77
CA LEU A 95 -5.19 -0.90 1.91
C LEU A 95 -3.82 -0.28 1.59
N VAL A 96 -3.23 -0.59 0.43
CA VAL A 96 -1.92 -0.02 0.05
C VAL A 96 -2.00 1.50 -0.12
N ARG A 97 -3.13 2.03 -0.61
CA ARG A 97 -3.36 3.49 -0.68
C ARG A 97 -3.46 4.11 0.71
N ALA A 98 -4.11 3.45 1.66
CA ALA A 98 -4.18 3.93 3.04
C ALA A 98 -2.79 3.99 3.68
N CYS A 99 -1.95 2.97 3.45
CA CYS A 99 -0.54 2.97 3.85
C CYS A 99 0.25 4.15 3.25
N LEU A 100 -0.02 4.50 1.99
CA LEU A 100 0.61 5.62 1.30
C LEU A 100 -0.01 7.00 1.61
N ARG A 101 -0.96 7.11 2.56
CA ARG A 101 -1.46 8.43 2.99
C ARG A 101 -0.43 9.21 3.81
N ASP A 102 0.44 8.50 4.54
CA ASP A 102 1.51 9.14 5.31
C ASP A 102 2.63 9.58 4.37
N GLY A 103 2.89 10.89 4.31
CA GLY A 103 3.90 11.54 3.47
C GLY A 103 5.34 11.03 3.63
N ARG A 104 5.61 10.25 4.67
CA ARG A 104 6.94 9.65 4.93
C ARG A 104 7.13 8.28 4.25
N VAL A 105 6.03 7.60 3.89
CA VAL A 105 6.08 6.25 3.30
C VAL A 105 6.38 6.32 1.79
N MET A 106 7.59 5.92 1.39
CA MET A 106 8.05 5.97 0.00
C MET A 106 7.57 4.79 -0.83
N ARG A 107 7.35 3.63 -0.20
CA ARG A 107 6.80 2.43 -0.83
C ARG A 107 5.97 1.67 0.18
N ALA A 108 4.91 1.02 -0.28
CA ALA A 108 4.10 0.13 0.51
C ALA A 108 3.82 -1.17 -0.26
N GLU A 109 3.77 -2.27 0.47
CA GLU A 109 3.39 -3.59 0.01
C GLU A 109 2.34 -4.12 0.96
N VAL A 110 1.21 -4.56 0.42
CA VAL A 110 0.13 -5.15 1.20
C VAL A 110 -0.23 -6.49 0.61
N THR A 111 -0.26 -7.51 1.46
CA THR A 111 -0.75 -8.85 1.13
C THR A 111 -2.06 -9.09 1.86
N VAL A 112 -3.10 -9.49 1.12
CA VAL A 112 -4.40 -9.87 1.65
C VAL A 112 -4.58 -11.36 1.43
N HIS A 113 -4.68 -12.10 2.52
CA HIS A 113 -4.89 -13.54 2.57
C HIS A 113 -6.37 -13.86 2.76
N LYS A 114 -6.85 -14.87 2.03
CA LYS A 114 -8.22 -15.37 2.06
C LYS A 114 -8.20 -16.90 2.25
N PRO A 115 -7.91 -17.39 3.48
CA PRO A 115 -7.75 -18.82 3.73
C PRO A 115 -9.05 -19.62 3.53
N ALA A 116 -10.21 -18.97 3.64
CA ALA A 116 -11.53 -19.59 3.49
C ALA A 116 -12.11 -19.43 2.06
N ALA A 117 -11.28 -19.18 1.05
CA ALA A 117 -11.75 -19.03 -0.33
C ALA A 117 -12.50 -20.30 -0.81
N PRO A 118 -13.65 -20.15 -1.50
CA PRO A 118 -14.46 -21.27 -1.95
C PRO A 118 -13.84 -21.96 -3.18
N ILE A 119 -12.73 -22.66 -2.99
CA ILE A 119 -12.03 -23.44 -4.02
C ILE A 119 -12.26 -24.92 -3.72
N ALA A 120 -12.71 -25.69 -4.72
CA ALA A 120 -13.07 -27.10 -4.57
C ALA A 120 -11.85 -28.05 -4.39
N VAL A 121 -10.63 -27.52 -4.41
CA VAL A 121 -9.37 -28.26 -4.30
C VAL A 121 -8.70 -27.87 -2.99
N PRO A 122 -8.02 -28.78 -2.27
CA PRO A 122 -7.29 -28.42 -1.06
C PRO A 122 -6.18 -27.40 -1.33
N PHE A 123 -6.16 -26.33 -0.56
CA PHE A 123 -5.09 -25.33 -0.55
C PHE A 123 -4.84 -24.88 0.90
N ALA A 124 -3.66 -24.35 1.17
CA ALA A 124 -3.32 -23.83 2.50
C ALA A 124 -3.77 -22.37 2.66
N ASP A 125 -3.54 -21.56 1.63
CA ASP A 125 -3.90 -20.15 1.60
C ASP A 125 -3.93 -19.62 0.17
N VAL A 126 -4.75 -18.60 -0.08
CA VAL A 126 -4.73 -17.81 -1.32
C VAL A 126 -4.61 -16.34 -0.94
N ALA A 127 -3.64 -15.65 -1.54
CA ALA A 127 -3.35 -14.27 -1.19
C ALA A 127 -3.06 -13.42 -2.42
N VAL A 128 -3.37 -12.13 -2.32
CA VAL A 128 -3.02 -11.11 -3.31
C VAL A 128 -2.08 -10.10 -2.66
N THR A 129 -0.92 -9.91 -3.28
CA THR A 129 0.07 -8.90 -2.88
C THR A 129 0.08 -7.75 -3.88
N ILE A 130 -0.08 -6.53 -3.38
CA ILE A 130 0.04 -5.30 -4.17
C ILE A 130 1.19 -4.46 -3.63
N VAL A 131 2.10 -4.09 -4.54
CA VAL A 131 3.19 -3.15 -4.27
C VAL A 131 2.91 -1.83 -4.99
N ARG A 132 3.09 -0.73 -4.28
CA ARG A 132 3.02 0.64 -4.83
C ARG A 132 4.17 1.48 -4.28
N ASN A 133 4.78 2.25 -5.18
CA ASN A 133 5.68 3.33 -4.81
C ASN A 133 4.87 4.62 -4.73
N ARG A 134 5.28 5.54 -3.85
CA ARG A 134 4.83 6.91 -3.96
C ARG A 134 5.37 7.45 -5.28
N VAL A 135 4.45 7.92 -6.13
CA VAL A 135 4.82 8.69 -7.31
C VAL A 135 5.06 10.10 -6.79
N ASP A 136 6.33 10.52 -6.72
CA ASP A 136 6.64 11.94 -6.63
C ASP A 136 5.99 12.59 -7.84
N GLY A 137 5.10 13.56 -7.63
CA GLY A 137 4.32 14.15 -8.69
C GLY A 137 5.21 14.74 -9.78
N VAL A 138 5.46 13.98 -10.84
CA VAL A 138 5.86 14.51 -12.13
C VAL A 138 4.65 14.36 -13.02
N GLU A 139 3.85 15.42 -13.08
CA GLU A 139 2.92 15.61 -14.19
C GLU A 139 3.72 15.55 -15.50
N SER A 140 3.37 14.60 -16.34
CA SER A 140 3.47 14.74 -17.78
C SER A 140 2.28 14.01 -18.38
N VAL A 141 1.11 14.62 -18.21
CA VAL A 141 -0.01 14.39 -19.12
C VAL A 141 0.39 15.04 -20.46
N THR A 142 1.07 14.29 -21.31
CA THR A 142 0.98 14.56 -22.75
C THR A 142 -0.30 13.88 -23.22
N ALA A 143 -1.39 14.64 -23.27
CA ALA A 143 -2.61 14.20 -23.92
C ALA A 143 -2.28 13.78 -25.37
N PRO A 144 -2.80 12.66 -25.89
CA PRO A 144 -2.71 12.39 -27.31
C PRO A 144 -3.52 13.46 -28.05
N ALA A 145 -2.88 14.17 -28.97
CA ALA A 145 -3.53 15.03 -29.94
C ALA A 145 -4.48 14.17 -30.78
N ALA A 146 -5.75 14.13 -30.40
CA ALA A 146 -6.81 13.54 -31.20
C ALA A 146 -7.12 14.47 -32.37
N ALA A 147 -7.07 13.87 -33.57
CA ALA A 147 -7.27 14.51 -34.86
C ALA A 147 -8.61 15.26 -34.95
N ALA A 148 -8.54 16.51 -35.38
CA ALA A 148 -9.69 17.25 -35.88
C ALA A 148 -10.03 16.73 -37.29
N GLY A 149 -10.88 15.70 -37.35
CA GLY A 149 -11.71 15.44 -38.52
C GLY A 149 -13.03 16.17 -38.35
N VAL A 150 -13.18 17.34 -38.99
CA VAL A 150 -14.48 17.96 -39.19
C VAL A 150 -14.75 18.05 -40.68
N VAL A 151 -15.70 17.22 -41.06
CA VAL A 151 -16.60 17.26 -42.20
C VAL A 151 -16.84 18.68 -42.77
N THR A 152 -16.73 18.81 -44.09
CA THR A 152 -17.40 19.88 -44.83
C THR A 152 -18.58 19.24 -45.57
N ASP A 153 -19.78 19.70 -45.24
CA ASP A 153 -21.00 19.47 -46.00
C ASP A 153 -21.51 20.84 -46.48
N GLY A 154 -22.00 20.88 -47.72
CA GLY A 154 -22.81 21.98 -48.25
C GLY A 154 -22.22 22.74 -49.44
N GLY A 155 -22.70 22.44 -50.65
CA GLY A 155 -22.59 23.31 -51.83
C GLY A 155 -22.64 22.59 -53.16
#